data_AF-A0A519P5J7-F1
#
_entry.id   AF-A0A519P5J7-F1
#
_cell.length_a   1.000
_cell.length_b   1.000
_cell.length_c   1.000
_cell.angle_alpha   90.00
_cell.angle_beta   90.00
_cell.angle_gamma   90.00
#
_symmetry.space_group_name_H-M   'P 1'
#
loop_
_entity.id
_entity.type
_entity.pdbx_description
1 polymer ?
#
loop_
_entity_poly.entity_id
_entity_poly.type
_entity_poly.pdbx_seq_one_letter_code
_entity_poly.pdbx_strand_id
1 'polypeptide(L)'
;VKAVAEGGADVWFTAPDSDFLGAHDPARFEKVEDILDVWFDSGSTHAFTLDPRTAEHGYSGDRPAHWPADLYLEGSDQHRGWFQSSLLEGCGTRGRAPFKAVLTHGFTLDENGEKMSKSRGNTTDPLTIIKESGADILRLWVALVDYSDDQRIGKQILQTTVDAYRKLRNTVRYLLGALDGFDEAERLTDYDAMPPLEKFILHRLWELDGQVRQAYETYRFQDVVRPVLEFCSGDLSALYFDIRKDALYCDRPDSLRRRAARTVMDEVFARLTAWLAPLTPFTMEEAWTTRFPDGGSNCARVIPETPSQWRNAAEAERWAGVDTVLEVVNEALEAARRDKVIGGALDAWPTVTAPAALLAPLEGLDAAEVFRTSGAEIVAGGEAVTVAVKTADFPKCARSWRR
;
A
#
# COMPACT_ATOMS: atom_id res chain seq x y z
N VAL A 1 14.85 -21.36 -41.91
CA VAL A 1 13.96 -20.28 -41.40
C VAL A 1 12.51 -20.47 -41.83
N LYS A 2 12.17 -20.40 -43.12
CA LYS A 2 10.77 -20.56 -43.59
C LYS A 2 10.13 -21.88 -43.13
N ALA A 3 10.81 -23.01 -43.33
CA ALA A 3 10.33 -24.32 -42.91
C ALA A 3 10.05 -24.38 -41.39
N VAL A 4 10.92 -23.78 -40.56
CA VAL A 4 10.77 -23.75 -39.09
C VAL A 4 9.63 -22.81 -38.67
N ALA A 5 9.42 -21.70 -39.39
CA ALA A 5 8.31 -20.78 -39.13
C ALA A 5 6.94 -21.41 -39.44
N GLU A 6 6.86 -22.25 -40.47
CA GLU A 6 5.62 -22.90 -40.91
C GLU A 6 5.33 -24.22 -40.17
N GLY A 7 6.37 -25.03 -39.92
CA GLY A 7 6.25 -26.40 -39.38
C GLY A 7 6.76 -26.59 -37.95
N GLY A 8 7.23 -25.51 -37.30
CA GLY A 8 7.91 -25.60 -36.01
C GLY A 8 9.31 -26.24 -36.11
N ALA A 9 9.97 -26.41 -34.97
CA ALA A 9 11.32 -26.99 -34.91
C ALA A 9 11.37 -28.46 -35.40
N ASP A 10 10.27 -29.20 -35.27
CA ASP A 10 10.16 -30.61 -35.64
C ASP A 10 10.42 -30.87 -37.14
N VAL A 11 10.27 -29.84 -37.98
CA VAL A 11 10.54 -29.94 -39.43
C VAL A 11 11.98 -30.36 -39.70
N TRP A 12 12.94 -30.01 -38.83
CA TRP A 12 14.35 -30.38 -38.97
C TRP A 12 14.57 -31.90 -38.92
N PHE A 13 13.74 -32.60 -38.15
CA PHE A 13 13.82 -34.05 -37.95
C PHE A 13 12.95 -34.82 -38.93
N THR A 14 11.86 -34.22 -39.39
CA THR A 14 10.82 -34.91 -40.17
C THR A 14 10.89 -34.66 -41.67
N ALA A 15 11.46 -33.53 -42.12
CA ALA A 15 11.62 -33.22 -43.53
C ALA A 15 12.90 -33.85 -44.11
N PRO A 16 12.92 -34.18 -45.42
CA PRO A 16 14.13 -34.60 -46.12
C PRO A 16 15.26 -33.58 -46.02
N ASP A 17 16.49 -34.03 -45.79
CA ASP A 17 17.66 -33.14 -45.66
C ASP A 17 17.88 -32.24 -46.90
N SER A 18 17.47 -32.72 -48.08
CA SER A 18 17.50 -31.95 -49.33
C SER A 18 16.73 -30.62 -49.25
N ASP A 19 15.71 -30.55 -48.40
CA ASP A 19 14.84 -29.38 -48.27
C ASP A 19 15.56 -28.20 -47.60
N PHE A 20 16.69 -28.45 -46.91
CA PHE A 20 17.50 -27.45 -46.22
C PHE A 20 18.79 -27.07 -46.97
N LEU A 21 19.18 -27.84 -48.00
CA LEU A 21 20.48 -27.73 -48.66
C LEU A 21 20.45 -26.92 -49.98
N GLY A 22 19.28 -26.50 -50.45
CA GLY A 22 19.15 -25.73 -51.70
C GLY A 22 19.69 -26.50 -52.91
N ALA A 23 20.71 -25.96 -53.60
CA ALA A 23 21.31 -26.59 -54.78
C ALA A 23 22.48 -27.53 -54.46
N HIS A 24 22.80 -27.77 -53.19
CA HIS A 24 23.92 -28.62 -52.78
C HIS A 24 23.54 -30.10 -52.81
N ASP A 25 24.52 -30.96 -53.12
CA ASP A 25 24.38 -32.42 -53.14
C ASP A 25 24.27 -32.99 -51.71
N PRO A 26 23.13 -33.57 -51.30
CA PRO A 26 22.95 -34.12 -49.95
C PRO A 26 23.96 -35.20 -49.57
N ALA A 27 24.51 -35.95 -50.54
CA ALA A 27 25.48 -37.01 -50.25
C ALA A 27 26.81 -36.49 -49.67
N ARG A 28 27.04 -35.17 -49.70
CA ARG A 28 28.25 -34.51 -49.20
C ARG A 28 28.09 -33.90 -47.80
N PHE A 29 26.89 -33.95 -47.22
CA PHE A 29 26.57 -33.33 -45.95
C PHE A 29 25.98 -34.36 -44.99
N GLU A 30 26.19 -34.12 -43.70
CA GLU A 30 25.58 -34.88 -42.62
C GLU A 30 24.75 -33.90 -41.80
N LYS A 31 23.49 -34.26 -41.52
CA LYS A 31 22.60 -33.44 -40.69
C LYS A 31 23.04 -33.53 -39.23
N VAL A 32 23.21 -32.38 -38.60
CA VAL A 32 23.41 -32.29 -37.15
C VAL A 32 22.04 -32.35 -36.47
N GLU A 33 21.86 -33.34 -35.59
CA GLU A 33 20.61 -33.54 -34.83
C GLU A 33 20.69 -33.06 -33.37
N ASP A 34 21.83 -32.48 -32.98
CA ASP A 34 21.99 -31.83 -31.70
C ASP A 34 20.97 -30.68 -31.55
N ILE A 35 20.38 -30.57 -30.36
CA ILE A 35 19.46 -29.48 -30.00
C ILE A 35 20.18 -28.42 -29.17
N LEU A 36 19.59 -27.24 -29.12
CA LEU A 36 20.05 -26.16 -28.27
C LEU A 36 19.72 -26.44 -26.79
N ASP A 37 20.54 -25.88 -25.91
CA ASP A 37 20.30 -25.90 -24.47
C ASP A 37 19.08 -25.03 -24.12
N VAL A 38 18.31 -25.43 -23.10
CA VAL A 38 17.11 -24.70 -22.64
C VAL A 38 17.43 -23.29 -22.14
N TRP A 39 18.68 -23.03 -21.74
CA TRP A 39 19.14 -21.68 -21.43
C TRP A 39 19.31 -20.80 -22.67
N PHE A 40 19.59 -21.37 -23.84
CA PHE A 40 19.57 -20.65 -25.11
C PHE A 40 18.13 -20.29 -25.49
N ASP A 41 17.20 -21.23 -25.35
CA ASP A 41 15.77 -20.99 -25.61
C ASP A 41 15.22 -19.86 -24.75
N SER A 42 15.39 -19.95 -23.43
CA SER A 42 14.96 -18.89 -22.51
C SER A 42 15.76 -17.60 -22.70
N GLY A 43 17.07 -17.70 -22.94
CA GLY A 43 17.96 -16.57 -23.16
C GLY A 43 17.53 -15.69 -24.34
N SER A 44 17.07 -16.32 -25.43
CA SER A 44 16.61 -15.64 -26.65
C SER A 44 15.20 -15.03 -26.57
N THR A 45 14.50 -15.16 -25.43
CA THR A 45 13.13 -14.60 -25.23
C THR A 45 13.00 -13.12 -25.56
N HIS A 46 14.03 -12.32 -25.32
CA HIS A 46 13.99 -10.90 -25.67
C HIS A 46 13.85 -10.67 -27.18
N ALA A 47 14.36 -11.57 -28.03
CA ALA A 47 14.30 -11.43 -29.48
C ALA A 47 12.90 -11.68 -30.04
N PHE A 48 12.08 -12.51 -29.38
CA PHE A 48 10.74 -12.83 -29.86
C PHE A 48 9.60 -12.25 -29.01
N THR A 49 9.88 -11.67 -27.84
CA THR A 49 8.86 -11.06 -26.96
C THR A 49 8.92 -9.54 -26.85
N LEU A 50 10.09 -8.93 -27.12
CA LEU A 50 10.29 -7.46 -27.03
C LEU A 50 10.38 -6.78 -28.39
N ASP A 51 10.49 -7.54 -29.48
CA ASP A 51 10.35 -7.04 -30.84
C ASP A 51 8.87 -6.65 -31.13
N PRO A 52 8.59 -5.89 -32.21
CA PRO A 52 7.24 -5.41 -32.47
C PRO A 52 6.25 -6.57 -32.57
N ARG A 53 5.09 -6.43 -31.90
CA ARG A 53 4.01 -7.41 -32.08
C ARG A 53 3.12 -6.95 -33.22
N THR A 54 3.04 -7.76 -34.27
CA THR A 54 2.23 -7.49 -35.47
C THR A 54 1.03 -8.44 -35.55
N ALA A 55 0.10 -8.18 -36.47
CA ALA A 55 -1.03 -9.07 -36.75
C ALA A 55 -0.59 -10.49 -37.13
N GLU A 56 0.57 -10.64 -37.76
CA GLU A 56 1.19 -11.92 -38.11
C GLU A 56 1.54 -12.77 -36.88
N HIS A 57 1.76 -12.13 -35.73
CA HIS A 57 2.03 -12.77 -34.45
C HIS A 57 0.78 -12.90 -33.56
N GLY A 58 -0.42 -12.78 -34.15
CA GLY A 58 -1.70 -12.91 -33.43
C GLY A 58 -2.05 -11.70 -32.55
N TYR A 59 -1.43 -10.55 -32.77
CA TYR A 59 -1.71 -9.32 -32.03
C TYR A 59 -2.39 -8.27 -32.91
N SER A 60 -3.60 -7.85 -32.56
CA SER A 60 -4.41 -6.89 -33.33
C SER A 60 -4.13 -5.42 -33.00
N GLY A 61 -3.23 -5.14 -32.04
CA GLY A 61 -2.80 -3.78 -31.69
C GLY A 61 -1.51 -3.35 -32.39
N ASP A 62 -1.07 -2.14 -32.09
CA ASP A 62 0.22 -1.59 -32.53
C ASP A 62 1.16 -1.45 -31.33
N ARG A 63 1.81 -2.56 -30.95
CA ARG A 63 2.81 -2.54 -29.87
C ARG A 63 4.20 -2.43 -30.51
N PRO A 64 4.86 -1.26 -30.41
CA PRO A 64 6.21 -1.11 -30.93
C PRO A 64 7.18 -2.02 -30.17
N ALA A 65 8.37 -2.21 -30.75
CA ALA A 65 9.46 -2.87 -30.04
C ALA A 65 9.74 -2.13 -28.73
N HIS A 66 9.92 -2.89 -27.65
CA HIS A 66 10.34 -2.38 -26.35
C HIS A 66 11.63 -3.08 -25.92
N TRP A 67 12.62 -3.00 -26.81
CA TRP A 67 13.96 -3.54 -26.59
C TRP A 67 14.96 -2.39 -26.42
N PRO A 68 15.77 -2.37 -25.33
CA PRO A 68 15.76 -3.32 -24.21
C PRO A 68 14.56 -3.11 -23.28
N ALA A 69 14.18 -4.17 -22.55
CA ALA A 69 13.21 -4.08 -21.46
C ALA A 69 13.68 -3.10 -20.37
N ASP A 70 12.76 -2.43 -19.68
CA ASP A 70 13.13 -1.56 -18.57
C ASP A 70 13.68 -2.36 -17.38
N LEU A 71 13.06 -3.50 -17.08
CA LEU A 71 13.42 -4.33 -15.93
C LEU A 71 13.26 -5.82 -16.25
N TYR A 72 14.26 -6.61 -15.86
CA TYR A 72 14.13 -8.06 -15.65
C TYR A 72 14.04 -8.32 -14.13
N LEU A 73 13.09 -9.18 -13.71
CA LEU A 73 12.83 -9.49 -12.30
C LEU A 73 12.64 -10.99 -12.15
N GLU A 74 13.54 -11.65 -11.42
CA GLU A 74 13.48 -13.09 -11.11
C GLU A 74 14.27 -13.41 -9.83
N GLY A 75 14.24 -14.69 -9.42
CA GLY A 75 14.99 -15.20 -8.28
C GLY A 75 16.51 -15.15 -8.44
N SER A 76 17.22 -15.21 -7.31
CA SER A 76 18.69 -15.12 -7.25
C SER A 76 19.44 -16.20 -8.03
N ASP A 77 18.82 -17.35 -8.27
CA ASP A 77 19.35 -18.40 -9.14
C ASP A 77 19.49 -17.98 -10.60
N GLN A 78 18.74 -16.97 -11.06
CA GLN A 78 18.74 -16.54 -12.46
C GLN A 78 19.99 -15.74 -12.86
N HIS A 79 20.83 -15.30 -11.91
CA HIS A 79 22.12 -14.70 -12.24
C HIS A 79 23.05 -15.61 -13.06
N ARG A 80 22.89 -16.93 -12.93
CA ARG A 80 23.62 -17.94 -13.72
C ARG A 80 22.72 -18.72 -14.69
N GLY A 81 21.45 -18.36 -14.72
CA GLY A 81 20.44 -18.90 -15.61
C GLY A 81 20.03 -17.85 -16.62
N TRP A 82 18.77 -17.44 -16.54
CA TRP A 82 18.12 -16.60 -17.55
C TRP A 82 18.76 -15.22 -17.73
N PHE A 83 19.17 -14.55 -16.65
CA PHE A 83 19.84 -13.25 -16.78
C PHE A 83 21.16 -13.35 -17.55
N GLN A 84 21.94 -14.41 -17.27
CA GLN A 84 23.21 -14.63 -17.94
C GLN A 84 22.99 -14.99 -19.41
N SER A 85 22.11 -15.95 -19.71
CA SER A 85 21.89 -16.39 -21.07
C SER A 85 21.29 -15.27 -21.94
N SER A 86 20.32 -14.51 -21.43
CA SER A 86 19.79 -13.33 -22.13
C SER A 86 20.84 -12.23 -22.32
N LEU A 87 21.70 -11.98 -21.34
CA LEU A 87 22.80 -11.02 -21.50
C LEU A 87 23.77 -11.46 -22.61
N LEU A 88 24.17 -12.73 -22.62
CA LEU A 88 25.09 -13.26 -23.62
C LEU A 88 24.48 -13.23 -25.03
N GLU A 89 23.22 -13.62 -25.16
CA GLU A 89 22.49 -13.53 -26.43
C GLU A 89 22.45 -12.08 -26.90
N GLY A 90 21.90 -11.16 -26.09
CA GLY A 90 21.74 -9.76 -26.49
C GLY A 90 23.07 -9.08 -26.84
N CYS A 91 24.15 -9.41 -26.11
CA CYS A 91 25.50 -8.95 -26.45
C CYS A 91 25.99 -9.55 -27.77
N GLY A 92 25.77 -10.84 -28.01
CA GLY A 92 26.18 -11.52 -29.23
C GLY A 92 25.41 -11.08 -30.48
N THR A 93 24.12 -10.80 -30.35
CA THR A 93 23.23 -10.49 -31.49
C THR A 93 23.04 -8.99 -31.72
N ARG A 94 23.05 -8.19 -30.65
CA ARG A 94 22.70 -6.75 -30.69
C ARG A 94 23.71 -5.85 -29.95
N GLY A 95 24.82 -6.40 -29.47
CA GLY A 95 25.94 -5.64 -28.89
C GLY A 95 25.70 -5.04 -27.50
N ARG A 96 24.61 -5.40 -26.80
CA ARG A 96 24.29 -4.90 -25.45
C ARG A 96 23.29 -5.79 -24.71
N ALA A 97 23.16 -5.60 -23.40
CA ALA A 97 22.14 -6.26 -22.59
C ALA A 97 20.70 -5.99 -23.10
N PRO A 98 19.80 -6.99 -23.06
CA PRO A 98 18.39 -6.86 -23.46
C PRO A 98 17.49 -6.21 -22.39
N PHE A 99 18.07 -5.75 -21.29
CA PHE A 99 17.40 -5.07 -20.19
C PHE A 99 18.19 -3.83 -19.75
N LYS A 100 17.50 -2.82 -19.19
CA LYS A 100 18.12 -1.62 -18.59
C LYS A 100 18.48 -1.83 -17.13
N ALA A 101 17.68 -2.62 -16.41
CA ALA A 101 17.89 -2.97 -15.00
C ALA A 101 17.56 -4.45 -14.74
N VAL A 102 18.15 -4.98 -13.68
CA VAL A 102 17.83 -6.29 -13.10
C VAL A 102 17.44 -6.08 -11.65
N LEU A 103 16.31 -6.63 -11.25
CA LEU A 103 15.89 -6.75 -9.85
C LEU A 103 15.87 -8.22 -9.48
N THR A 104 16.34 -8.54 -8.29
CA THR A 104 16.50 -9.91 -7.84
C THR A 104 15.85 -10.10 -6.49
N HIS A 105 15.17 -11.23 -6.31
CA HIS A 105 14.59 -11.60 -5.03
C HIS A 105 15.16 -12.93 -4.52
N GLY A 106 15.10 -13.14 -3.20
CA GLY A 106 15.46 -14.42 -2.57
C GLY A 106 14.40 -15.50 -2.79
N PHE A 107 14.64 -16.66 -2.20
CA PHE A 107 13.74 -17.81 -2.24
C PHE A 107 12.66 -17.71 -1.17
N THR A 108 11.48 -18.27 -1.46
CA THR A 108 10.47 -18.52 -0.44
C THR A 108 10.77 -19.84 0.29
N LEU A 109 10.92 -19.75 1.60
CA LEU A 109 11.15 -20.83 2.56
C LEU A 109 9.90 -21.03 3.42
N ASP A 110 9.83 -22.18 4.09
CA ASP A 110 8.77 -22.42 5.07
C ASP A 110 8.92 -21.53 6.33
N GLU A 111 8.01 -21.67 7.29
CA GLU A 111 8.01 -20.89 8.52
C GLU A 111 9.26 -21.06 9.39
N ASN A 112 9.94 -22.21 9.26
CA ASN A 112 11.17 -22.53 9.97
C ASN A 112 12.42 -22.09 9.21
N GLY A 113 12.27 -21.53 8.01
CA GLY A 113 13.39 -21.13 7.14
C GLY A 113 14.01 -22.31 6.40
N GLU A 114 13.26 -23.38 6.19
CA GLU A 114 13.73 -24.55 5.45
C GLU A 114 13.22 -24.51 4.00
N LYS A 115 14.01 -25.07 3.07
CA LYS A 115 13.57 -25.23 1.68
C LYS A 115 12.31 -26.10 1.64
N MET A 116 11.30 -25.60 0.94
CA MET A 116 10.04 -26.32 0.75
C MET A 116 10.23 -27.51 -0.19
N SER A 117 9.68 -28.67 0.20
CA SER A 117 9.57 -29.82 -0.70
C SER A 117 8.30 -30.63 -0.44
N LYS A 118 7.78 -31.26 -1.49
CA LYS A 118 6.61 -32.14 -1.39
C LYS A 118 6.86 -33.32 -0.43
N SER A 119 8.08 -33.86 -0.39
CA SER A 119 8.44 -34.98 0.48
C SER A 119 8.47 -34.62 1.97
N ARG A 120 8.73 -33.36 2.31
CA ARG A 120 8.74 -32.87 3.70
C ARG A 120 7.36 -32.39 4.18
N GLY A 121 6.39 -32.26 3.28
CA GLY A 121 5.05 -31.79 3.60
C GLY A 121 4.98 -30.32 4.04
N ASN A 122 6.07 -29.56 3.88
CA ASN A 122 6.18 -28.16 4.29
C ASN A 122 5.94 -27.17 3.13
N THR A 123 5.35 -27.63 2.03
CA THR A 123 5.08 -26.77 0.87
C THR A 123 3.83 -25.94 1.10
N THR A 124 3.91 -24.64 0.83
CA THR A 124 2.76 -23.74 0.84
C THR A 124 2.32 -23.46 -0.59
N ASP A 125 1.15 -23.97 -0.99
CA ASP A 125 0.58 -23.73 -2.32
C ASP A 125 -0.10 -22.35 -2.37
N PRO A 126 0.32 -21.43 -3.26
CA PRO A 126 -0.32 -20.13 -3.44
C PRO A 126 -1.83 -20.22 -3.67
N LEU A 127 -2.32 -21.21 -4.41
CA LEU A 127 -3.74 -21.37 -4.70
C LEU A 127 -4.56 -21.73 -3.45
N THR A 128 -3.96 -22.48 -2.52
CA THR A 128 -4.57 -22.77 -1.23
C THR A 128 -4.72 -21.50 -0.41
N ILE A 129 -3.68 -20.67 -0.33
CA ILE A 129 -3.77 -19.36 0.37
C ILE A 129 -4.83 -18.47 -0.28
N ILE A 130 -4.83 -18.36 -1.60
CA ILE A 130 -5.79 -17.53 -2.33
C ILE A 130 -7.23 -17.99 -2.04
N LYS A 131 -7.47 -19.31 -2.02
CA LYS A 131 -8.78 -19.88 -1.70
C LYS A 131 -9.22 -19.61 -0.26
N GLU A 132 -8.30 -19.69 0.69
CA GLU A 132 -8.61 -19.55 2.13
C GLU A 132 -8.72 -18.10 2.58
N SER A 133 -7.82 -17.23 2.11
CA SER A 133 -7.62 -15.87 2.61
C SER A 133 -7.84 -14.78 1.56
N GLY A 134 -7.80 -15.12 0.27
CA GLY A 134 -7.89 -14.18 -0.84
C GLY A 134 -6.54 -13.76 -1.42
N ALA A 135 -6.55 -13.35 -2.69
CA ALA A 135 -5.32 -12.98 -3.41
C ALA A 135 -4.62 -11.75 -2.83
N ASP A 136 -5.36 -10.75 -2.37
CA ASP A 136 -4.78 -9.54 -1.77
C ASP A 136 -3.99 -9.84 -0.49
N ILE A 137 -4.34 -10.89 0.25
CA ILE A 137 -3.54 -11.30 1.43
C ILE A 137 -2.16 -11.78 1.01
N LEU A 138 -2.09 -12.64 -0.01
CA LEU A 138 -0.81 -13.12 -0.51
C LEU A 138 0.03 -11.97 -1.10
N ARG A 139 -0.61 -11.06 -1.85
CA ARG A 139 0.07 -9.89 -2.42
C ARG A 139 0.57 -8.94 -1.34
N LEU A 140 -0.22 -8.70 -0.30
CA LEU A 140 0.17 -7.87 0.83
C LEU A 140 1.34 -8.49 1.62
N TRP A 141 1.37 -9.82 1.76
CA TRP A 141 2.53 -10.50 2.33
C TRP A 141 3.78 -10.24 1.47
N VAL A 142 3.71 -10.43 0.15
CA VAL A 142 4.83 -10.11 -0.78
C VAL A 142 5.27 -8.65 -0.64
N ALA A 143 4.34 -7.73 -0.47
CA ALA A 143 4.65 -6.31 -0.32
C ALA A 143 5.29 -5.96 1.04
N LEU A 144 5.08 -6.77 2.09
CA LEU A 144 5.58 -6.52 3.44
C LEU A 144 6.95 -7.14 3.72
N VAL A 145 7.37 -8.09 2.89
CA VAL A 145 8.66 -8.77 3.01
C VAL A 145 9.80 -7.99 2.36
N ASP A 146 11.00 -8.13 2.90
CA ASP A 146 12.20 -7.54 2.33
C ASP A 146 12.81 -8.45 1.28
N TYR A 147 12.23 -8.46 0.07
CA TYR A 147 12.48 -9.46 -0.98
C TYR A 147 13.95 -9.67 -1.38
N SER A 148 14.90 -8.80 -1.00
CA SER A 148 16.32 -9.00 -1.28
C SER A 148 16.93 -10.21 -0.56
N ASP A 149 16.32 -10.63 0.55
CA ASP A 149 16.69 -11.84 1.29
C ASP A 149 15.77 -13.03 0.97
N ASP A 150 16.09 -14.21 1.52
CA ASP A 150 15.16 -15.33 1.53
C ASP A 150 13.97 -15.04 2.47
N GLN A 151 12.75 -15.31 1.99
CA GLN A 151 11.51 -14.98 2.68
C GLN A 151 10.87 -16.19 3.32
N ARG A 152 10.23 -16.00 4.47
CA ARG A 152 9.46 -17.06 5.13
C ARG A 152 7.98 -16.87 4.92
N ILE A 153 7.30 -17.98 4.65
CA ILE A 153 5.84 -18.04 4.62
C ILE A 153 5.33 -19.19 5.47
N GLY A 154 4.24 -18.93 6.17
CA GLY A 154 3.60 -19.90 7.04
C GLY A 154 2.32 -19.36 7.64
N LYS A 155 1.60 -20.21 8.36
CA LYS A 155 0.27 -19.88 8.88
C LYS A 155 0.30 -18.66 9.80
N GLN A 156 1.29 -18.57 10.70
CA GLN A 156 1.41 -17.45 11.63
C GLN A 156 1.72 -16.13 10.92
N ILE A 157 2.63 -16.15 9.94
CA ILE A 157 3.00 -14.96 9.14
C ILE A 157 1.81 -14.48 8.30
N LEU A 158 1.08 -15.41 7.68
CA LEU A 158 -0.14 -15.10 6.95
C LEU A 158 -1.22 -14.53 7.87
N GLN A 159 -1.37 -15.05 9.10
CA GLN A 159 -2.32 -14.49 10.07
C GLN A 159 -1.98 -13.04 10.43
N THR A 160 -0.71 -12.71 10.64
CA THR A 160 -0.27 -11.31 10.85
C THR A 160 -0.61 -10.43 9.63
N THR A 161 -0.44 -10.97 8.43
CA THR A 161 -0.80 -10.27 7.18
C THR A 161 -2.31 -10.05 7.07
N VAL A 162 -3.12 -11.04 7.47
CA VAL A 162 -4.59 -10.93 7.53
C VAL A 162 -5.01 -9.84 8.51
N ASP A 163 -4.35 -9.72 9.66
CA ASP A 163 -4.68 -8.69 10.64
C ASP A 163 -4.29 -7.29 10.16
N ALA A 164 -3.14 -7.15 9.48
CA ALA A 164 -2.75 -5.91 8.80
C ALA A 164 -3.75 -5.53 7.70
N TYR A 165 -4.15 -6.48 6.85
CA TYR A 165 -5.18 -6.28 5.84
C TYR A 165 -6.52 -5.84 6.43
N ARG A 166 -6.98 -6.47 7.52
CA ARG A 166 -8.23 -6.10 8.20
C ARG A 166 -8.20 -4.65 8.67
N LYS A 167 -7.07 -4.16 9.17
CA LYS A 167 -6.90 -2.74 9.54
C LYS A 167 -7.10 -1.83 8.34
N LEU A 168 -6.41 -2.09 7.22
CA LEU A 168 -6.58 -1.32 5.98
C LEU A 168 -8.03 -1.33 5.49
N ARG A 169 -8.64 -2.52 5.41
CA ARG A 169 -10.04 -2.67 4.96
C ARG A 169 -11.01 -1.93 5.88
N ASN A 170 -10.82 -1.98 7.19
CA ASN A 170 -11.68 -1.27 8.14
C ASN A 170 -11.53 0.25 8.04
N THR A 171 -10.32 0.78 7.83
CA THR A 171 -10.09 2.20 7.58
C THR A 171 -10.84 2.66 6.32
N VAL A 172 -10.68 1.95 5.21
CA VAL A 172 -11.36 2.27 3.96
C VAL A 172 -12.88 2.14 4.10
N ARG A 173 -13.37 1.11 4.79
CA ARG A 173 -14.80 0.94 5.11
C ARG A 173 -15.36 2.10 5.93
N TYR A 174 -14.63 2.57 6.94
CA TYR A 174 -15.04 3.74 7.73
C TYR A 174 -15.16 4.98 6.85
N LEU A 175 -14.15 5.23 5.99
CA LEU A 175 -14.16 6.34 5.04
C LEU A 175 -15.37 6.28 4.09
N LEU A 176 -15.67 5.11 3.52
CA LEU A 176 -16.87 4.93 2.69
C LEU A 176 -18.15 5.34 3.41
N GLY A 177 -18.32 4.91 4.67
CA GLY A 177 -19.48 5.31 5.48
C GLY A 177 -19.49 6.80 5.83
N ALA A 178 -18.33 7.39 6.13
CA ALA A 178 -18.21 8.81 6.44
C ALA A 178 -18.48 9.71 5.21
N LEU A 179 -18.24 9.18 4.02
CA LEU A 179 -18.34 9.88 2.74
C LEU A 179 -19.66 9.58 2.01
N ASP A 180 -20.59 8.87 2.64
CA ASP A 180 -21.92 8.63 2.11
C ASP A 180 -22.66 9.95 1.84
N GLY A 181 -23.05 10.18 0.59
CA GLY A 181 -23.65 11.44 0.16
C GLY A 181 -22.73 12.67 0.26
N PHE A 182 -21.39 12.50 0.31
CA PHE A 182 -20.46 13.62 0.14
C PHE A 182 -20.55 14.11 -1.32
N ASP A 183 -20.78 15.42 -1.49
CA ASP A 183 -20.81 16.06 -2.80
C ASP A 183 -19.74 17.16 -2.91
N GLU A 184 -19.49 17.60 -4.14
CA GLU A 184 -18.45 18.61 -4.40
C GLU A 184 -18.81 20.00 -3.85
N ALA A 185 -20.09 20.31 -3.65
CA ALA A 185 -20.52 21.57 -3.04
C ALA A 185 -20.19 21.61 -1.53
N GLU A 186 -20.08 20.45 -0.90
CA GLU A 186 -19.60 20.30 0.48
C GLU A 186 -18.11 20.58 0.62
N ARG A 187 -17.29 20.34 -0.43
CA ARG A 187 -15.84 20.47 -0.38
C ARG A 187 -15.41 21.85 0.10
N LEU A 188 -14.44 21.88 1.03
CA LEU A 188 -13.78 23.09 1.47
C LEU A 188 -12.45 23.26 0.72
N THR A 189 -12.35 24.28 -0.13
CA THR A 189 -11.16 24.54 -0.94
C THR A 189 -10.16 25.48 -0.28
N ASP A 190 -10.63 26.30 0.66
CA ASP A 190 -9.79 27.21 1.44
C ASP A 190 -9.09 26.45 2.56
N TYR A 191 -7.78 26.21 2.38
CA TYR A 191 -6.92 25.56 3.37
C TYR A 191 -6.86 26.35 4.68
N ASP A 192 -6.84 27.69 4.62
CA ASP A 192 -6.66 28.52 5.81
C ASP A 192 -7.87 28.47 6.73
N ALA A 193 -9.06 28.26 6.17
CA ALA A 193 -10.30 28.03 6.91
C ALA A 193 -10.39 26.65 7.59
N MET A 194 -9.50 25.70 7.26
CA MET A 194 -9.53 24.37 7.87
C MET A 194 -9.07 24.41 9.35
N PRO A 195 -9.71 23.63 10.24
CA PRO A 195 -9.23 23.52 11.62
C PRO A 195 -7.84 22.87 11.70
N PRO A 196 -7.10 23.05 12.81
CA PRO A 196 -5.71 22.59 12.93
C PRO A 196 -5.52 21.08 12.73
N LEU A 197 -6.46 20.24 13.22
CA LEU A 197 -6.39 18.79 13.05
C LEU A 197 -6.51 18.36 11.58
N GLU A 198 -7.38 18.99 10.79
CA GLU A 198 -7.46 18.75 9.34
C GLU A 198 -6.15 19.12 8.64
N LYS A 199 -5.56 20.27 9.01
CA LYS A 199 -4.26 20.71 8.47
C LYS A 199 -3.15 19.72 8.80
N PHE A 200 -3.17 19.14 10.00
CA PHE A 200 -2.25 18.07 10.40
C PHE A 200 -2.41 16.82 9.53
N ILE A 201 -3.63 16.30 9.35
CA ILE A 201 -3.85 15.10 8.54
C ILE A 201 -3.48 15.33 7.06
N LEU A 202 -3.76 16.52 6.50
CA LEU A 202 -3.30 16.88 5.16
C LEU A 202 -1.77 16.93 5.07
N HIS A 203 -1.09 17.40 6.11
CA HIS A 203 0.37 17.35 6.16
C HIS A 203 0.88 15.90 6.20
N ARG A 204 0.26 15.02 6.99
CA ARG A 204 0.60 13.59 6.99
C ARG A 204 0.41 12.95 5.62
N LEU A 205 -0.65 13.31 4.89
CA LEU A 205 -0.82 12.88 3.49
C LEU A 205 0.31 13.40 2.59
N TRP A 206 0.74 14.65 2.78
CA TRP A 206 1.85 15.22 2.02
C TRP A 206 3.18 14.48 2.26
N GLU A 207 3.47 14.14 3.51
CA GLU A 207 4.67 13.36 3.85
C GLU A 207 4.63 11.95 3.28
N LEU A 208 3.50 11.26 3.44
CA LEU A 208 3.30 9.90 2.94
C LEU A 208 3.33 9.84 1.42
N ASP A 209 2.78 10.82 0.69
CA ASP A 209 2.82 10.81 -0.76
C ASP A 209 4.26 10.79 -1.30
N GLY A 210 5.14 11.60 -0.69
CA GLY A 210 6.57 11.60 -1.02
C GLY A 210 7.23 10.25 -0.75
N GLN A 211 6.95 9.66 0.41
CA GLN A 211 7.49 8.34 0.79
C GLN A 211 7.00 7.23 -0.14
N VAL A 212 5.69 7.19 -0.43
CA VAL A 212 5.08 6.18 -1.31
C VAL A 212 5.64 6.26 -2.72
N ARG A 213 5.77 7.47 -3.28
CA ARG A 213 6.35 7.67 -4.62
C ARG A 213 7.79 7.20 -4.67
N GLN A 214 8.61 7.58 -3.68
CA GLN A 214 10.00 7.16 -3.59
C GLN A 214 10.13 5.63 -3.44
N ALA A 215 9.27 5.02 -2.61
CA ALA A 215 9.24 3.59 -2.40
C ALA A 215 8.91 2.83 -3.69
N TYR A 216 7.95 3.32 -4.49
CA TYR A 216 7.67 2.72 -5.81
C TYR A 216 8.81 2.91 -6.80
N GLU A 217 9.42 4.10 -6.85
CA GLU A 217 10.57 4.39 -7.74
C GLU A 217 11.78 3.49 -7.43
N THR A 218 11.96 3.12 -6.16
CA THR A 218 13.06 2.28 -5.69
C THR A 218 12.68 0.81 -5.46
N TYR A 219 11.48 0.41 -5.90
CA TYR A 219 10.92 -0.94 -5.72
C TYR A 219 10.79 -1.41 -4.26
N ARG A 220 10.84 -0.50 -3.26
CA ARG A 220 10.74 -0.84 -1.83
C ARG A 220 9.30 -0.90 -1.35
N PHE A 221 8.56 -1.94 -1.72
CA PHE A 221 7.12 -2.04 -1.43
C PHE A 221 6.76 -2.04 0.07
N GLN A 222 7.63 -2.55 0.93
CA GLN A 222 7.40 -2.53 2.38
C GLN A 222 7.39 -1.10 2.95
N ASP A 223 8.12 -0.19 2.32
CA ASP A 223 8.16 1.24 2.66
C ASP A 223 6.91 1.99 2.17
N VAL A 224 6.07 1.35 1.34
CA VAL A 224 4.69 1.83 1.07
C VAL A 224 3.77 1.34 2.19
N VAL A 225 3.77 0.03 2.44
CA VAL A 225 2.73 -0.60 3.27
C VAL A 225 2.86 -0.23 4.75
N ARG A 226 4.08 -0.25 5.32
CA ARG A 226 4.28 -0.02 6.76
C ARG A 226 3.88 1.41 7.18
N PRO A 227 4.36 2.48 6.52
CA PRO A 227 3.96 3.83 6.89
C PRO A 227 2.46 4.09 6.68
N VAL A 228 1.86 3.51 5.64
CA VAL A 228 0.41 3.62 5.41
C VAL A 228 -0.40 2.89 6.49
N LEU A 229 0.04 1.71 6.95
CA LEU A 229 -0.57 0.99 8.07
C LEU A 229 -0.48 1.77 9.39
N GLU A 230 0.68 2.39 9.64
CA GLU A 230 0.92 3.23 10.81
C GLU A 230 0.00 4.46 10.78
N PHE A 231 -0.07 5.15 9.64
CA PHE A 231 -1.02 6.26 9.43
C PHE A 231 -2.48 5.85 9.63
N CYS A 232 -2.88 4.70 9.08
CA CYS A 232 -4.23 4.17 9.25
C CYS A 232 -4.56 3.87 10.72
N SER A 233 -3.59 3.38 11.48
CA SER A 233 -3.79 2.93 12.87
C SER A 233 -3.69 4.08 13.87
N GLY A 234 -2.65 4.89 13.79
CA GLY A 234 -2.37 6.01 14.70
C GLY A 234 -3.13 7.27 14.30
N ASP A 235 -2.65 7.93 13.25
CA ASP A 235 -3.15 9.23 12.81
C ASP A 235 -4.65 9.22 12.46
N LEU A 236 -5.12 8.17 11.77
CA LEU A 236 -6.53 8.05 11.39
C LEU A 236 -7.38 7.41 12.48
N SER A 237 -7.20 6.12 12.77
CA SER A 237 -8.14 5.38 13.61
C SER A 237 -8.10 5.81 15.08
N ALA A 238 -6.92 6.00 15.67
CA ALA A 238 -6.77 6.31 17.09
C ALA A 238 -6.96 7.81 17.40
N LEU A 239 -6.62 8.68 16.45
CA LEU A 239 -6.71 10.13 16.61
C LEU A 239 -7.87 10.72 15.81
N TYR A 240 -7.70 10.85 14.48
CA TYR A 240 -8.56 11.71 13.66
C TYR A 240 -10.02 11.27 13.63
N PHE A 241 -10.28 9.99 13.31
CA PHE A 241 -11.63 9.46 13.22
C PHE A 241 -12.32 9.49 14.57
N ASP A 242 -11.61 9.22 15.66
CA ASP A 242 -12.22 9.20 16.99
C ASP A 242 -12.61 10.61 17.46
N ILE A 243 -11.73 11.60 17.24
CA ILE A 243 -12.03 13.00 17.50
C ILE A 243 -13.20 13.49 16.62
N ARG A 244 -13.21 13.12 15.33
CA ARG A 244 -14.20 13.64 14.36
C ARG A 244 -15.53 12.89 14.29
N LYS A 245 -15.73 11.79 15.04
CA LYS A 245 -17.06 11.14 15.15
C LYS A 245 -18.15 12.12 15.55
N ASP A 246 -17.88 12.98 16.54
CA ASP A 246 -18.86 13.94 17.03
C ASP A 246 -19.19 14.99 15.96
N ALA A 247 -18.18 15.53 15.27
CA ALA A 247 -18.41 16.45 14.15
C ALA A 247 -19.19 15.78 13.00
N LEU A 248 -18.86 14.52 12.68
CA LEU A 248 -19.50 13.80 11.58
C LEU A 248 -20.98 13.48 11.85
N TYR A 249 -21.31 13.10 13.09
CA TYR A 249 -22.65 12.61 13.48
C TYR A 249 -23.55 13.68 14.12
N CYS A 250 -22.97 14.67 14.79
CA CYS A 250 -23.70 15.62 15.63
C CYS A 250 -23.72 17.04 15.07
N ASP A 251 -22.75 17.45 14.26
CA ASP A 251 -22.80 18.79 13.68
C ASP A 251 -23.88 18.90 12.61
N ARG A 252 -24.22 20.14 12.27
CA ARG A 252 -25.04 20.43 11.09
C ARG A 252 -24.25 20.10 9.82
N PRO A 253 -24.91 19.67 8.73
CA PRO A 253 -24.25 19.39 7.46
C PRO A 253 -23.42 20.56 6.91
N ASP A 254 -23.86 21.80 7.15
CA ASP A 254 -23.23 23.04 6.70
C ASP A 254 -22.12 23.57 7.62
N SER A 255 -21.82 22.90 8.75
CA SER A 255 -20.80 23.38 9.68
C SER A 255 -19.40 23.30 9.04
N LEU A 256 -18.58 24.33 9.26
CA LEU A 256 -17.21 24.38 8.75
C LEU A 256 -16.41 23.15 9.19
N ARG A 257 -16.55 22.75 10.46
CA ARG A 257 -15.86 21.59 11.05
C ARG A 257 -16.23 20.28 10.35
N ARG A 258 -17.52 20.03 10.12
CA ARG A 258 -17.98 18.80 9.45
C ARG A 258 -17.54 18.76 7.98
N ARG A 259 -17.68 19.88 7.27
CA ARG A 259 -17.25 20.01 5.87
C ARG A 259 -15.74 19.83 5.71
N ALA A 260 -14.95 20.43 6.58
CA ALA A 260 -13.50 20.25 6.60
C ALA A 260 -13.13 18.80 6.87
N ALA A 261 -13.76 18.17 7.88
CA ALA A 261 -13.48 16.78 8.22
C ALA A 261 -13.76 15.82 7.05
N ARG A 262 -14.90 15.97 6.38
CA ARG A 262 -15.28 15.15 5.22
C ARG A 262 -14.43 15.45 3.98
N THR A 263 -14.02 16.70 3.77
CA THR A 263 -13.06 17.06 2.70
C THR A 263 -11.74 16.34 2.89
N VAL A 264 -11.19 16.33 4.11
CA VAL A 264 -9.94 15.59 4.38
C VAL A 264 -10.15 14.08 4.29
N MET A 265 -11.27 13.54 4.75
CA MET A 265 -11.59 12.11 4.59
C MET A 265 -11.70 11.72 3.11
N ASP A 266 -12.19 12.62 2.25
CA ASP A 266 -12.22 12.42 0.80
C ASP A 266 -10.80 12.32 0.22
N GLU A 267 -9.91 13.23 0.60
CA GLU A 267 -8.51 13.19 0.19
C GLU A 267 -7.82 11.91 0.69
N VAL A 268 -8.02 11.54 1.96
CA VAL A 268 -7.50 10.29 2.53
C VAL A 268 -7.99 9.08 1.71
N PHE A 269 -9.27 9.00 1.41
CA PHE A 269 -9.83 7.92 0.59
C PHE A 269 -9.20 7.86 -0.81
N ALA A 270 -9.10 9.02 -1.47
CA ALA A 270 -8.52 9.13 -2.80
C ALA A 270 -7.05 8.66 -2.83
N ARG A 271 -6.27 8.95 -1.77
CA ARG A 271 -4.87 8.51 -1.60
C ARG A 271 -4.74 7.04 -1.28
N LEU A 272 -5.44 6.54 -0.27
CA LEU A 272 -5.34 5.13 0.12
C LEU A 272 -5.72 4.21 -1.05
N THR A 273 -6.79 4.53 -1.78
CA THR A 273 -7.21 3.74 -2.94
C THR A 273 -6.20 3.78 -4.09
N ALA A 274 -5.53 4.91 -4.34
CA ALA A 274 -4.52 5.02 -5.39
C ALA A 274 -3.17 4.40 -4.99
N TRP A 275 -2.68 4.70 -3.78
CA TRP A 275 -1.40 4.21 -3.26
C TRP A 275 -1.39 2.69 -3.10
N LEU A 276 -2.49 2.09 -2.64
CA LEU A 276 -2.53 0.64 -2.41
C LEU A 276 -2.98 -0.17 -3.62
N ALA A 277 -3.47 0.47 -4.70
CA ALA A 277 -3.96 -0.24 -5.90
C ALA A 277 -2.95 -1.25 -6.48
N PRO A 278 -1.64 -0.95 -6.58
CA PRO A 278 -0.67 -1.92 -7.10
C PRO A 278 -0.48 -3.15 -6.18
N LEU A 279 -0.77 -3.01 -4.89
CA LEU A 279 -0.48 -4.01 -3.86
C LEU A 279 -1.70 -4.85 -3.50
N THR A 280 -2.86 -4.21 -3.32
CA THR A 280 -4.16 -4.84 -3.01
C THR A 280 -5.24 -4.44 -4.02
N PRO A 281 -5.06 -4.81 -5.31
CA PRO A 281 -5.89 -4.31 -6.41
C PRO A 281 -7.37 -4.63 -6.24
N PHE A 282 -7.73 -5.82 -5.75
CA PHE A 282 -9.14 -6.20 -5.64
C PHE A 282 -9.87 -5.36 -4.60
N THR A 283 -9.25 -5.15 -3.44
CA THR A 283 -9.83 -4.38 -2.34
C THR A 283 -9.93 -2.90 -2.68
N MET A 284 -8.89 -2.34 -3.32
CA MET A 284 -8.92 -0.93 -3.70
C MET A 284 -9.87 -0.66 -4.87
N GLU A 285 -9.99 -1.60 -5.82
CA GLU A 285 -11.00 -1.54 -6.88
C GLU A 285 -12.42 -1.63 -6.30
N GLU A 286 -12.68 -2.58 -5.38
CA GLU A 286 -13.97 -2.72 -4.69
C GLU A 286 -14.34 -1.42 -3.97
N ALA A 287 -13.42 -0.86 -3.18
CA ALA A 287 -13.65 0.38 -2.46
C ALA A 287 -13.93 1.56 -3.39
N TRP A 288 -13.10 1.72 -4.44
CA TRP A 288 -13.24 2.79 -5.41
C TRP A 288 -14.59 2.72 -6.15
N THR A 289 -14.91 1.57 -6.73
CA THR A 289 -16.15 1.36 -7.50
C THR A 289 -17.41 1.39 -6.64
N THR A 290 -17.31 1.06 -5.35
CA THR A 290 -18.40 1.26 -4.38
C THR A 290 -18.76 2.74 -4.24
N ARG A 291 -17.77 3.63 -4.29
CA ARG A 291 -17.97 5.07 -4.17
C ARG A 291 -18.23 5.77 -5.52
N PHE A 292 -17.54 5.32 -6.55
CA PHE A 292 -17.55 5.89 -7.89
C PHE A 292 -17.91 4.81 -8.92
N PRO A 293 -19.17 4.32 -8.95
CA PRO A 293 -19.58 3.22 -9.84
C PRO A 293 -19.38 3.55 -11.32
N ASP A 294 -19.51 4.83 -11.68
CA ASP A 294 -19.30 5.32 -13.05
C ASP A 294 -17.90 5.94 -13.27
N GLY A 295 -17.01 5.88 -12.27
CA GLY A 295 -15.69 6.53 -12.27
C GLY A 295 -14.59 5.76 -13.01
N GLY A 296 -14.93 4.64 -13.65
CA GLY A 296 -13.95 3.73 -14.26
C GLY A 296 -13.12 2.96 -13.23
N SER A 297 -12.20 2.15 -13.73
CA SER A 297 -11.36 1.28 -12.89
C SER A 297 -10.36 2.09 -12.07
N ASN A 298 -10.19 1.73 -10.80
CA ASN A 298 -9.16 2.30 -9.94
C ASN A 298 -7.77 2.02 -10.49
N CYS A 299 -7.57 0.85 -11.11
CA CYS A 299 -6.30 0.46 -11.74
C CYS A 299 -5.89 1.38 -12.90
N ALA A 300 -6.81 2.15 -13.48
CA ALA A 300 -6.52 3.12 -14.54
C ALA A 300 -6.13 4.50 -14.01
N ARG A 301 -6.19 4.71 -12.69
CA ARG A 301 -5.83 5.98 -12.06
C ARG A 301 -4.33 6.09 -11.85
N VAL A 302 -3.85 7.33 -11.89
CA VAL A 302 -2.53 7.70 -11.36
C VAL A 302 -2.66 8.19 -9.93
N ILE A 303 -1.57 8.13 -9.16
CA ILE A 303 -1.51 8.76 -7.85
C ILE A 303 -1.78 10.26 -8.05
N PRO A 304 -2.81 10.86 -7.41
CA PRO A 304 -3.16 12.24 -7.68
C PRO A 304 -2.01 13.19 -7.30
N GLU A 305 -2.03 14.42 -7.81
CA GLU A 305 -1.04 15.41 -7.41
C GLU A 305 -1.28 15.89 -5.98
N THR A 306 -0.21 16.09 -5.20
CA THR A 306 -0.29 16.49 -3.79
C THR A 306 -0.03 17.99 -3.66
N PRO A 307 -1.00 18.79 -3.20
CA PRO A 307 -0.83 20.23 -3.06
C PRO A 307 0.33 20.59 -2.12
N SER A 308 1.22 21.49 -2.57
CA SER A 308 2.35 21.97 -1.76
C SER A 308 1.90 22.71 -0.50
N GLN A 309 0.72 23.33 -0.52
CA GLN A 309 0.12 24.03 0.63
C GLN A 309 -0.16 23.11 1.83
N TRP A 310 -0.23 21.78 1.63
CA TRP A 310 -0.41 20.83 2.72
C TRP A 310 0.86 20.63 3.56
N ARG A 311 2.03 21.07 3.08
CA ARG A 311 3.27 20.99 3.84
C ARG A 311 3.26 21.96 5.01
N ASN A 312 2.97 21.46 6.21
CA ASN A 312 2.89 22.25 7.43
C ASN A 312 3.63 21.56 8.58
N ALA A 313 4.96 21.62 8.55
CA ALA A 313 5.83 21.02 9.56
C ALA A 313 5.61 21.60 10.96
N ALA A 314 5.23 22.88 11.06
CA ALA A 314 4.93 23.53 12.34
C ALA A 314 3.68 22.92 13.01
N GLU A 315 2.63 22.65 12.23
CA GLU A 315 1.45 21.95 12.75
C GLU A 315 1.77 20.49 13.09
N ALA A 316 2.65 19.82 12.33
CA ALA A 316 3.15 18.48 12.67
C ALA A 316 3.84 18.44 14.04
N GLU A 317 4.79 19.37 14.27
CA GLU A 317 5.52 19.52 15.53
C GLU A 317 4.58 19.84 16.69
N ARG A 318 3.58 20.70 16.44
CA ARG A 318 2.52 20.99 17.40
C ARG A 318 1.77 19.73 17.80
N TRP A 319 1.33 18.90 16.85
CA TRP A 319 0.61 17.66 17.17
C TRP A 319 1.48 16.61 17.87
N ALA A 320 2.79 16.57 17.61
CA ALA A 320 3.71 15.75 18.41
C ALA A 320 3.74 16.20 19.88
N GLY A 321 3.69 17.52 20.14
CA GLY A 321 3.54 18.07 21.48
C GLY A 321 2.17 17.76 22.12
N VAL A 322 1.09 17.79 21.33
CA VAL A 322 -0.25 17.37 21.79
C VAL A 322 -0.25 15.89 22.18
N ASP A 323 0.37 15.02 21.39
CA ASP A 323 0.42 13.58 21.62
C ASP A 323 1.12 13.24 22.94
N THR A 324 2.20 13.97 23.27
CA THR A 324 2.91 13.84 24.56
C THR A 324 1.97 14.04 25.76
N VAL A 325 1.05 15.01 25.69
CA VAL A 325 0.04 15.22 26.75
C VAL A 325 -1.06 14.16 26.67
N LEU A 326 -1.45 13.79 25.46
CA LEU A 326 -2.52 12.83 25.17
C LEU A 326 -2.23 11.44 25.72
N GLU A 327 -0.97 10.97 25.63
CA GLU A 327 -0.52 9.70 26.19
C GLU A 327 -0.82 9.62 27.70
N VAL A 328 -0.45 10.66 28.46
CA VAL A 328 -0.67 10.72 29.92
C VAL A 328 -2.16 10.81 30.25
N VAL A 329 -2.93 11.55 29.46
CA VAL A 329 -4.40 11.61 29.62
C VAL A 329 -5.03 10.25 29.35
N ASN A 330 -4.64 9.57 28.28
CA ASN A 330 -5.17 8.24 27.95
C ASN A 330 -4.83 7.22 29.05
N GLU A 331 -3.61 7.23 29.58
CA GLU A 331 -3.21 6.36 30.70
C GLU A 331 -4.09 6.62 31.94
N ALA A 332 -4.30 7.89 32.29
CA ALA A 332 -5.15 8.25 33.43
C ALA A 332 -6.62 7.86 33.22
N LEU A 333 -7.15 8.00 32.00
CA LEU A 333 -8.51 7.57 31.66
C LEU A 333 -8.65 6.04 31.72
N GLU A 334 -7.64 5.28 31.29
CA GLU A 334 -7.65 3.81 31.42
C GLU A 334 -7.55 3.36 32.88
N ALA A 335 -6.73 4.03 33.68
CA ALA A 335 -6.67 3.78 35.13
C ALA A 335 -8.05 4.03 35.79
N ALA A 336 -8.69 5.15 35.47
CA ALA A 336 -10.02 5.49 35.97
C ALA A 336 -11.11 4.49 35.51
N ARG A 337 -11.01 3.94 34.30
CA ARG A 337 -11.89 2.84 33.83
C ARG A 337 -11.68 1.56 34.64
N ARG A 338 -10.43 1.14 34.83
CA ARG A 338 -10.07 -0.06 35.60
C ARG A 338 -10.57 0.05 37.05
N ASP A 339 -10.46 1.23 37.63
CA ASP A 339 -10.87 1.52 39.00
C ASP A 339 -12.38 1.82 39.12
N LYS A 340 -13.13 1.69 38.01
CA LYS A 340 -14.58 1.88 37.91
C LYS A 340 -15.07 3.28 38.28
N VAL A 341 -14.22 4.29 38.16
CA VAL A 341 -14.58 5.71 38.35
C VAL A 341 -15.42 6.21 37.16
N ILE A 342 -15.07 5.78 35.95
CA ILE A 342 -15.79 6.14 34.70
C ILE A 342 -16.13 4.87 33.90
N GLY A 343 -17.21 4.90 33.12
CA GLY A 343 -17.56 3.83 32.18
C GLY A 343 -16.84 3.97 30.84
N GLY A 344 -16.81 5.19 30.29
CA GLY A 344 -16.05 5.55 29.09
C GLY A 344 -15.48 6.96 29.18
N ALA A 345 -14.72 7.38 28.16
CA ALA A 345 -14.08 8.70 28.14
C ALA A 345 -15.09 9.87 28.24
N LEU A 346 -16.29 9.72 27.67
CA LEU A 346 -17.36 10.71 27.80
C LEU A 346 -17.97 10.82 29.22
N ASP A 347 -17.69 9.88 30.13
CA ASP A 347 -18.06 10.06 31.54
C ASP A 347 -17.01 10.87 32.32
N ALA A 348 -15.91 11.29 31.67
CA ALA A 348 -14.79 11.97 32.31
C ALA A 348 -14.77 13.49 32.08
N TRP A 349 -14.18 14.18 33.06
CA TRP A 349 -13.80 15.59 33.05
C TRP A 349 -12.37 15.73 33.62
N PRO A 350 -11.33 15.38 32.87
CA PRO A 350 -9.95 15.46 33.34
C PRO A 350 -9.52 16.91 33.62
N THR A 351 -8.84 17.10 34.74
CA THR A 351 -8.01 18.29 34.99
C THR A 351 -6.56 17.92 34.69
N VAL A 352 -6.00 18.49 33.62
CA VAL A 352 -4.62 18.28 33.18
C VAL A 352 -3.76 19.43 33.69
N THR A 353 -2.76 19.11 34.52
CA THR A 353 -1.80 20.08 35.04
C THR A 353 -0.42 19.81 34.45
N ALA A 354 0.20 20.80 33.81
CA ALA A 354 1.53 20.66 33.24
C ALA A 354 2.27 22.02 33.11
N PRO A 355 3.61 22.01 32.97
CA PRO A 355 4.38 23.20 32.61
C PRO A 355 3.84 23.89 31.35
N ALA A 356 3.87 25.23 31.32
CA ALA A 356 3.32 26.02 30.21
C ALA A 356 3.87 25.60 28.83
N ALA A 357 5.15 25.22 28.76
CA ALA A 357 5.78 24.74 27.53
C ALA A 357 5.12 23.47 26.97
N LEU A 358 4.62 22.56 27.83
CA LEU A 358 3.93 21.34 27.41
C LEU A 358 2.44 21.58 27.10
N LEU A 359 1.87 22.69 27.57
CA LEU A 359 0.49 23.09 27.28
C LEU A 359 0.36 23.97 26.04
N ALA A 360 1.44 24.66 25.65
CA ALA A 360 1.47 25.54 24.48
C ALA A 360 0.91 24.87 23.19
N PRO A 361 1.17 23.58 22.90
CA PRO A 361 0.59 22.92 21.72
C PRO A 361 -0.95 22.83 21.74
N LEU A 362 -1.58 22.80 22.92
CA LEU A 362 -3.03 22.74 23.08
C LEU A 362 -3.72 24.11 22.95
N GLU A 363 -2.97 25.22 22.89
CA GLU A 363 -3.55 26.57 22.86
C GLU A 363 -4.44 26.80 21.63
N GLY A 364 -5.72 27.11 21.87
CA GLY A 364 -6.70 27.29 20.78
C GLY A 364 -7.27 25.98 20.20
N LEU A 365 -6.91 24.82 20.77
CA LEU A 365 -7.64 23.57 20.56
C LEU A 365 -8.71 23.39 21.63
N ASP A 366 -9.78 22.69 21.29
CA ASP A 366 -10.74 22.21 22.29
C ASP A 366 -10.17 20.97 22.98
N ALA A 367 -9.69 21.14 24.21
CA ALA A 367 -9.09 20.06 25.00
C ALA A 367 -10.07 18.89 25.23
N ALA A 368 -11.37 19.14 25.39
CA ALA A 368 -12.35 18.07 25.56
C ALA A 368 -12.52 17.27 24.26
N GLU A 369 -12.40 17.92 23.11
CA GLU A 369 -12.40 17.25 21.81
C GLU A 369 -11.14 16.39 21.63
N VAL A 370 -9.96 16.96 21.88
CA VAL A 370 -8.66 16.28 21.77
C VAL A 370 -8.60 15.05 22.68
N PHE A 371 -9.09 15.17 23.92
CA PHE A 371 -9.08 14.08 24.90
C PHE A 371 -10.26 13.11 24.75
N ARG A 372 -11.22 13.41 23.87
CA ARG A 372 -12.46 12.63 23.66
C ARG A 372 -13.28 12.47 24.95
N THR A 373 -13.32 13.52 25.77
CA THR A 373 -14.04 13.59 27.04
C THR A 373 -15.20 14.58 26.98
N SER A 374 -16.07 14.60 27.99
CA SER A 374 -17.21 15.54 28.00
C SER A 374 -16.80 16.97 28.33
N GLY A 375 -15.75 17.13 29.13
CA GLY A 375 -15.07 18.40 29.35
C GLY A 375 -13.60 18.15 29.67
N ALA A 376 -12.82 19.21 29.78
CA ALA A 376 -11.44 19.15 30.22
C ALA A 376 -11.03 20.50 30.82
N GLU A 377 -10.20 20.47 31.86
CA GLU A 377 -9.58 21.65 32.44
C GLU A 377 -8.08 21.61 32.22
N ILE A 378 -7.50 22.69 31.72
CA ILE A 378 -6.06 22.83 31.53
C ILE A 378 -5.53 23.82 32.57
N VAL A 379 -4.55 23.38 33.36
CA VAL A 379 -3.95 24.17 34.43
C VAL A 379 -2.44 24.25 34.22
N ALA A 380 -1.92 25.47 34.04
CA ALA A 380 -0.47 25.66 34.00
C ALA A 380 0.12 25.50 35.40
N GLY A 381 1.08 24.59 35.57
CA GLY A 381 1.75 24.34 36.84
C GLY A 381 2.43 22.97 36.91
N GLY A 382 3.11 22.70 38.03
CA GLY A 382 3.84 21.45 38.25
C GLY A 382 5.14 21.33 37.46
N GLU A 383 5.83 20.21 37.64
CA GLU A 383 7.10 19.89 36.96
C GLU A 383 6.91 18.91 35.78
N ALA A 384 5.78 18.21 35.73
CA ALA A 384 5.45 17.20 34.71
C ALA A 384 3.93 17.20 34.44
N VAL A 385 3.51 16.52 33.36
CA VAL A 385 2.08 16.32 33.05
C VAL A 385 1.46 15.41 34.10
N THR A 386 0.39 15.88 34.73
CA THR A 386 -0.41 15.12 35.69
C THR A 386 -1.88 15.27 35.37
N VAL A 387 -2.66 14.20 35.58
CA VAL A 387 -4.08 14.17 35.20
C VAL A 387 -4.90 13.67 36.37
N ALA A 388 -5.83 14.50 36.82
CA ALA A 388 -6.86 14.12 37.78
C ALA A 388 -8.18 13.88 37.05
N VAL A 389 -8.65 12.64 37.01
CA VAL A 389 -9.90 12.28 36.34
C VAL A 389 -11.07 12.43 37.29
N LYS A 390 -11.99 13.36 36.99
CA LYS A 390 -13.29 13.48 37.66
C LYS A 390 -14.39 12.93 36.75
N THR A 391 -15.52 12.55 37.32
CA THR A 391 -16.73 12.24 36.56
C THR A 391 -17.35 13.53 36.04
N ALA A 392 -17.82 13.55 34.80
CA ALA A 392 -18.60 14.66 34.27
C ALA A 392 -20.01 14.63 34.88
N ASP A 393 -20.29 15.55 35.82
CA ASP A 393 -21.52 15.58 36.61
C ASP A 393 -22.62 16.42 35.95
N PHE A 394 -22.88 16.14 34.68
CA PHE A 394 -23.91 16.79 33.88
C PHE A 394 -24.83 15.75 33.22
N PRO A 395 -26.09 16.11 32.88
CA PRO A 395 -27.00 15.22 32.18
C PRO A 395 -26.46 14.83 30.81
N LYS A 396 -26.42 13.53 30.53
CA LYS A 396 -25.98 13.00 29.24
C LYS A 396 -26.88 13.51 28.10
N CYS A 397 -26.28 14.17 27.11
CA CYS A 397 -26.92 14.55 25.86
C CYS A 397 -27.37 13.32 25.07
N ALA A 398 -28.64 13.26 24.67
CA ALA A 398 -29.18 12.12 23.92
C ALA A 398 -28.58 11.96 22.50
N ARG A 399 -28.01 13.04 21.94
CA ARG A 399 -27.42 13.05 20.59
C ARG A 399 -25.92 12.74 20.59
N SER A 400 -25.12 13.58 21.22
CA SER A 400 -23.64 13.46 21.23
C SER A 400 -23.10 12.55 22.32
N TRP A 401 -23.94 12.17 23.29
CA TRP A 401 -23.56 11.39 24.47
C TRP A 401 -22.54 12.06 25.40
N ARG A 402 -22.11 13.29 25.09
CA ARG A 402 -21.40 14.16 26.02
C ARG A 402 -22.30 14.51 27.21
N ARG A 403 -21.68 14.78 28.36
CA ARG A 403 -22.32 15.17 29.61
C ARG A 403 -22.16 16.67 29.80
#